data_AF-A0A954CCM9-F1
#
_entry.id   AF-A0A954CCM9-F1
#
_cell.length_a   1.000
_cell.length_b   1.000
_cell.length_c   1.000
_cell.angle_alpha   90.00
_cell.angle_beta   90.00
_cell.angle_gamma   90.00
#
_symmetry.space_group_name_H-M   'P 1'
#
loop_
_entity.id
_entity.type
_entity.pdbx_description
1 polymer ?
#
loop_
_entity_poly.entity_id
_entity_poly.type
_entity_poly.pdbx_seq_one_letter_code
_entity_poly.pdbx_strand_id
1 'polypeptide(L)'
;GPAPAPAAAAEGSSDVVMPAARKMMEEHGIGAGQVSGTGKGGRVTKEDVQRTIDQGPAKPAAAAAPGQATTVQVPAFERPSGQARPQKDREERVRMTKLRRTIATRLKEAQNTAAMLTTFNEVDMTALMALRNQYKDSFEKKHGARLGFMSFFAKAVVAALQEIPAVNAEIDGEDIVYKNYYDIGVAVGTPQGLVVPVVRDVDQLSFADVEKTIAELGRKGRDGKLSIADMTGGTFTISNGGVYGSLMSTPILNPPQSGILGMHKIQQRPMVVDGKIEARPMMYLAVSYDHRIIDGSEAVTFLVKVKDAIEDPQRLLLGVWQSVEVGRGEPPPSLQYSLPIRAICCRRWWTEALDRFLLTALVPTAVPDVRHAALIAVVVCGDAVNRFPRPKARPDIHGVFECKRHLSAPLSSSA
;
A
#
# COMPACT_ATOMS: atom_id res chain seq x y z
N GLY A 1 38.70 -24.47 -15.40
CA GLY A 1 39.93 -24.09 -16.11
C GLY A 1 40.36 -22.73 -15.63
N PRO A 2 41.66 -22.50 -15.40
CA PRO A 2 42.19 -21.23 -14.95
C PRO A 2 42.39 -20.25 -16.13
N ALA A 3 42.48 -18.97 -15.80
CA ALA A 3 43.03 -17.87 -16.64
C ALA A 3 44.24 -17.26 -15.88
N PRO A 4 44.99 -16.23 -16.35
CA PRO A 4 45.01 -15.51 -17.66
C PRO A 4 46.44 -15.17 -18.19
N ALA A 5 46.56 -14.49 -19.36
CA ALA A 5 47.71 -13.64 -19.78
C ALA A 5 47.36 -12.78 -21.05
N PRO A 6 48.10 -11.70 -21.43
CA PRO A 6 47.58 -10.33 -21.55
C PRO A 6 47.66 -9.65 -22.95
N ALA A 7 47.23 -8.39 -22.99
CA ALA A 7 46.96 -7.50 -24.13
C ALA A 7 48.19 -6.91 -24.87
N ALA A 8 48.00 -6.56 -26.15
CA ALA A 8 48.95 -5.88 -27.02
C ALA A 8 48.64 -4.38 -27.20
N ALA A 9 49.70 -3.59 -27.41
CA ALA A 9 49.75 -2.14 -27.59
C ALA A 9 49.92 -1.73 -29.07
N ALA A 10 49.58 -0.47 -29.40
CA ALA A 10 50.06 0.31 -30.56
C ALA A 10 49.95 1.81 -30.17
N GLU A 11 51.05 2.53 -29.92
CA GLU A 11 51.94 3.31 -30.82
C GLU A 11 51.34 4.61 -31.41
N GLY A 12 52.01 5.75 -31.15
CA GLY A 12 51.64 7.10 -31.61
C GLY A 12 52.85 8.01 -31.87
N SER A 13 53.13 8.18 -33.16
CA SER A 13 54.02 9.07 -33.96
C SER A 13 54.81 10.25 -33.37
N SER A 14 56.02 10.42 -33.92
CA SER A 14 57.14 11.28 -33.54
C SER A 14 57.43 12.49 -34.47
N ASP A 15 56.45 13.34 -34.81
CA ASP A 15 56.61 14.31 -35.93
C ASP A 15 56.52 15.82 -35.59
N VAL A 16 56.80 16.21 -34.34
CA VAL A 16 56.57 17.61 -33.88
C VAL A 16 57.81 18.27 -33.23
N VAL A 17 59.04 17.94 -33.66
CA VAL A 17 60.28 18.48 -33.04
C VAL A 17 61.28 18.97 -34.09
N MET A 18 61.78 20.21 -33.93
CA MET A 18 62.79 20.80 -34.84
C MET A 18 64.19 20.14 -34.66
N PRO A 19 65.02 20.03 -35.72
CA PRO A 19 66.29 19.29 -35.66
C PRO A 19 67.26 19.75 -34.55
N ALA A 20 67.35 21.05 -34.27
CA ALA A 20 68.19 21.59 -33.21
C ALA A 20 67.66 21.30 -31.79
N ALA A 21 66.34 21.17 -31.62
CA ALA A 21 65.70 20.79 -30.36
C ALA A 21 65.86 19.29 -30.09
N ARG A 22 65.76 18.46 -31.14
CA ARG A 22 65.95 17.00 -31.07
C ARG A 22 67.35 16.65 -30.54
N LYS A 23 68.39 17.29 -31.07
CA LYS A 23 69.77 17.09 -30.61
C LYS A 23 69.97 17.49 -29.14
N MET A 24 69.37 18.61 -28.72
CA MET A 24 69.48 19.09 -27.33
C MET A 24 68.73 18.20 -26.33
N MET A 25 67.61 17.61 -26.74
CA MET A 25 66.85 16.64 -25.95
C MET A 25 67.59 15.32 -25.78
N GLU A 26 68.28 14.84 -26.81
CA GLU A 26 69.11 13.64 -26.76
C GLU A 26 70.33 13.82 -25.85
N GLU A 27 71.01 14.97 -25.91
CA GLU A 27 72.16 15.29 -25.06
C GLU A 27 71.81 15.39 -23.56
N HIS A 28 70.57 15.77 -23.23
CA HIS A 28 70.12 15.97 -21.83
C HIS A 28 69.12 14.91 -21.35
N GLY A 29 68.86 13.86 -22.14
CA GLY A 29 68.00 12.74 -21.76
C GLY A 29 66.52 13.10 -21.55
N ILE A 30 65.98 14.09 -22.28
CA ILE A 30 64.60 14.57 -22.13
C ILE A 30 63.69 13.95 -23.20
N GLY A 31 62.56 13.36 -22.77
CA GLY A 31 61.58 12.74 -23.66
C GLY A 31 60.65 13.75 -24.36
N ALA A 32 60.18 13.42 -25.57
CA ALA A 32 59.30 14.30 -26.36
C ALA A 32 57.97 14.67 -25.71
N GLY A 33 57.48 13.85 -24.76
CA GLY A 33 56.28 14.16 -23.98
C GLY A 33 56.51 15.10 -22.80
N GLN A 34 57.76 15.48 -22.50
CA GLN A 34 58.13 16.30 -21.35
C GLN A 34 58.34 17.78 -21.69
N VAL A 35 58.33 18.12 -22.98
CA VAL A 35 58.54 19.49 -23.47
C VAL A 35 57.32 19.92 -24.27
N SER A 36 56.72 21.04 -23.90
CA SER A 36 55.63 21.65 -24.68
C SER A 36 56.19 22.61 -25.71
N GLY A 37 55.92 22.37 -27.00
CA GLY A 37 56.45 23.17 -28.10
C GLY A 37 55.67 24.46 -28.34
N THR A 38 56.39 25.57 -28.45
CA THR A 38 55.81 26.92 -28.67
C THR A 38 56.05 27.45 -30.09
N GLY A 39 56.75 26.68 -30.94
CA GLY A 39 57.03 27.03 -32.32
C GLY A 39 55.82 26.99 -33.25
N LYS A 40 55.95 27.59 -34.44
CA LYS A 40 54.89 27.68 -35.46
C LYS A 40 54.37 26.27 -35.84
N GLY A 41 53.11 26.01 -35.52
CA GLY A 41 52.45 24.71 -35.71
C GLY A 41 52.61 23.74 -34.54
N GLY A 42 52.94 24.23 -33.33
CA GLY A 42 53.10 23.41 -32.12
C GLY A 42 54.45 22.69 -32.02
N ARG A 43 55.41 23.03 -32.90
CA ARG A 43 56.72 22.38 -32.95
C ARG A 43 57.58 22.78 -31.75
N VAL A 44 58.29 21.81 -31.19
CA VAL A 44 59.26 22.05 -30.12
C VAL A 44 60.51 22.74 -30.69
N THR A 45 60.84 23.91 -30.15
CA THR A 45 62.07 24.66 -30.50
C THR A 45 63.17 24.44 -29.45
N LYS A 46 64.40 24.91 -29.76
CA LYS A 46 65.55 24.74 -28.86
C LYS A 46 65.32 25.46 -27.52
N GLU A 47 64.66 26.61 -27.56
CA GLU A 47 64.31 27.43 -26.40
C GLU A 47 63.31 26.73 -25.47
N ASP A 48 62.42 25.90 -25.99
CA ASP A 48 61.46 25.13 -25.19
C ASP A 48 62.16 24.02 -24.38
N VAL A 49 63.16 23.38 -24.99
CA VAL A 49 63.98 22.35 -24.33
C VAL A 49 64.85 22.99 -23.26
N GLN A 50 65.49 24.13 -23.56
CA GLN A 50 66.31 24.87 -22.59
C GLN A 50 65.48 25.32 -21.37
N ARG A 51 64.26 25.85 -21.61
CA ARG A 51 63.33 26.25 -20.55
C ARG A 51 62.94 25.08 -19.64
N THR A 52 62.83 23.88 -20.20
CA THR A 52 62.49 22.66 -19.44
C THR A 52 63.68 22.17 -18.61
N ILE A 53 64.90 22.32 -19.11
CA ILE A 53 66.14 22.07 -18.37
C ILE A 53 66.25 23.04 -17.18
N ASP A 54 65.95 24.32 -17.40
CA ASP A 54 66.12 25.37 -16.40
C ASP A 54 65.05 25.34 -15.28
N GLN A 55 63.87 24.75 -15.54
CA GLN A 55 62.71 24.80 -14.62
C GLN A 55 62.36 23.46 -13.93
N GLY A 56 62.96 22.33 -14.34
CA GLY A 56 62.71 21.00 -13.77
C GLY A 56 61.32 20.42 -14.10
N PRO A 57 61.12 19.09 -14.08
CA PRO A 57 59.90 18.47 -14.59
C PRO A 57 58.68 18.71 -13.67
N ALA A 58 57.66 19.41 -14.20
CA ALA A 58 56.39 19.65 -13.51
C ALA A 58 55.43 18.44 -13.61
N LYS A 59 54.70 18.19 -12.52
CA LYS A 59 53.75 17.08 -12.29
C LYS A 59 52.49 17.19 -13.18
N PRO A 60 51.93 16.08 -13.71
CA PRO A 60 50.83 16.14 -14.70
C PRO A 60 49.48 16.56 -14.09
N ALA A 61 48.83 17.55 -14.69
CA ALA A 61 47.42 17.87 -14.48
C ALA A 61 46.54 17.08 -15.47
N ALA A 62 45.45 16.51 -14.96
CA ALA A 62 44.53 15.64 -15.68
C ALA A 62 43.71 16.38 -16.76
N ALA A 63 43.37 15.61 -17.80
CA ALA A 63 42.77 16.01 -19.06
C ALA A 63 41.33 16.57 -18.96
N ALA A 64 41.04 17.55 -19.82
CA ALA A 64 39.69 18.00 -20.15
C ALA A 64 39.22 17.35 -21.47
N ALA A 65 37.94 16.99 -21.53
CA ALA A 65 37.19 16.67 -22.74
C ALA A 65 35.79 17.34 -22.63
N PRO A 66 34.95 17.38 -23.68
CA PRO A 66 34.81 18.51 -24.59
C PRO A 66 33.41 19.17 -24.58
N GLY A 67 33.32 20.38 -25.13
CA GLY A 67 32.09 20.91 -25.75
C GLY A 67 31.25 21.87 -24.91
N GLN A 68 31.43 23.18 -25.14
CA GLN A 68 30.52 24.23 -24.69
C GLN A 68 29.21 24.18 -25.48
N ALA A 69 28.10 23.86 -24.82
CA ALA A 69 26.80 24.41 -25.17
C ALA A 69 26.65 25.75 -24.41
N THR A 70 26.35 26.82 -25.13
CA THR A 70 26.11 28.15 -24.56
C THR A 70 24.87 28.12 -23.68
N THR A 71 25.06 27.88 -22.38
CA THR A 71 24.04 28.10 -21.37
C THR A 71 23.90 29.59 -21.12
N VAL A 72 22.70 30.12 -21.35
CA VAL A 72 22.29 31.44 -20.85
C VAL A 72 22.62 31.50 -19.36
N GLN A 73 23.51 32.41 -18.97
CA GLN A 73 23.82 32.65 -17.56
C GLN A 73 22.59 33.29 -16.90
N VAL A 74 21.76 32.44 -16.29
CA VAL A 74 20.88 32.91 -15.21
C VAL A 74 21.81 33.29 -14.07
N PRO A 75 21.76 34.52 -13.51
CA PRO A 75 22.63 34.89 -12.41
C PRO A 75 22.48 33.85 -11.30
N ALA A 76 23.62 33.24 -10.94
CA ALA A 76 23.67 32.30 -9.85
C ALA A 76 23.17 33.02 -8.60
N PHE A 77 21.99 32.63 -8.10
CA PHE A 77 21.63 32.95 -6.73
C PHE A 77 22.68 32.28 -5.86
N GLU A 78 23.61 33.08 -5.32
CA GLU A 78 24.46 32.67 -4.22
C GLU A 78 23.51 32.24 -3.11
N ARG A 79 23.39 30.92 -2.90
CA ARG A 79 22.74 30.41 -1.69
C ARG A 79 23.58 30.99 -0.55
N PRO A 80 22.98 31.77 0.36
CA PRO A 80 23.71 32.23 1.54
C PRO A 80 24.35 30.99 2.15
N SER A 81 25.65 31.06 2.45
CA SER A 81 26.33 30.03 3.22
C SER A 81 25.73 30.04 4.63
N GLY A 82 24.53 29.48 4.74
CA GLY A 82 23.82 29.31 5.98
C GLY A 82 24.68 28.39 6.82
N GLN A 83 25.39 28.96 7.79
CA GLN A 83 25.86 28.22 8.94
C GLN A 83 24.70 27.32 9.36
N ALA A 84 24.93 26.00 9.35
CA ALA A 84 23.91 25.04 9.75
C ALA A 84 23.41 25.47 11.15
N ARG A 85 22.18 25.99 11.21
CA ARG A 85 21.62 26.47 12.48
C ARG A 85 21.70 25.31 13.49
N PRO A 86 22.24 25.55 14.71
CA PRO A 86 22.38 24.49 15.71
C PRO A 86 21.08 23.71 15.84
N GLN A 87 21.16 22.39 15.65
CA GLN A 87 19.97 21.55 15.61
C GLN A 87 19.22 21.51 16.96
N LYS A 88 19.95 21.75 18.06
CA LYS A 88 19.42 21.78 19.43
C LYS A 88 18.28 22.79 19.63
N ASP A 89 18.30 23.93 18.95
CA ASP A 89 17.27 24.97 19.11
C ASP A 89 16.03 24.71 18.23
N ARG A 90 16.04 23.61 17.45
CA ARG A 90 14.95 23.17 16.57
C ARG A 90 14.25 21.92 17.07
N GLU A 91 14.75 21.30 18.15
CA GLU A 91 14.22 20.03 18.70
C GLU A 91 13.78 20.22 20.15
N GLU A 92 12.49 19.97 20.42
CA GLU A 92 11.98 19.86 21.79
C GLU A 92 11.81 18.38 22.16
N ARG A 93 12.39 17.98 23.29
CA ARG A 93 12.25 16.60 23.81
C ARG A 93 11.27 16.58 24.97
N VAL A 94 10.05 16.14 24.69
CA VAL A 94 9.01 15.95 25.71
C VAL A 94 8.98 14.49 26.16
N ARG A 95 9.09 14.24 27.47
CA ARG A 95 8.97 12.89 28.03
C ARG A 95 7.51 12.41 27.93
N MET A 96 7.29 11.22 27.36
CA MET A 96 5.95 10.62 27.32
C MET A 96 5.37 10.45 28.72
N THR A 97 4.07 10.73 28.89
CA THR A 97 3.33 10.43 30.12
C THR A 97 3.28 8.91 30.36
N LYS A 98 3.05 8.48 31.62
CA LYS A 98 2.88 7.05 31.96
C LYS A 98 1.76 6.40 31.14
N LEU A 99 0.63 7.11 31.01
CA LEU A 99 -0.52 6.67 30.20
C LEU A 99 -0.12 6.45 28.74
N ARG A 100 0.55 7.43 28.11
CA ARG A 100 0.95 7.33 26.71
C ARG A 100 1.94 6.20 26.45
N ARG A 101 2.87 5.93 27.38
CA ARG A 101 3.78 4.77 27.27
C ARG A 101 3.01 3.45 27.33
N THR A 102 2.07 3.32 28.26
CA THR A 102 1.25 2.10 28.40
C THR A 102 0.42 1.83 27.13
N ILE A 103 -0.22 2.87 26.59
CA ILE A 103 -0.96 2.76 25.31
C ILE A 103 -0.03 2.35 24.17
N ALA A 104 1.15 2.96 24.06
CA ALA A 104 2.11 2.64 23.00
C ALA A 104 2.57 1.17 23.07
N THR A 105 2.86 0.66 24.27
CA THR A 105 3.20 -0.75 24.48
C THR A 105 2.06 -1.66 24.04
N ARG A 106 0.82 -1.41 24.51
CA ARG A 106 -0.35 -2.24 24.16
C ARG A 106 -0.67 -2.24 22.66
N LEU A 107 -0.60 -1.07 22.00
CA LEU A 107 -0.85 -0.97 20.56
C LEU A 107 0.20 -1.74 19.76
N LYS A 108 1.47 -1.69 20.19
CA LYS A 108 2.54 -2.42 19.51
C LYS A 108 2.47 -3.92 19.77
N GLU A 109 2.08 -4.31 20.98
CA GLU A 109 1.79 -5.71 21.34
C GLU A 109 0.71 -6.28 20.44
N ALA A 110 -0.45 -5.61 20.31
CA ALA A 110 -1.54 -6.02 19.42
C ALA A 110 -1.07 -6.30 17.98
N GLN A 111 -0.23 -5.41 17.42
CA GLN A 111 0.32 -5.56 16.07
C GLN A 111 1.35 -6.70 15.95
N ASN A 112 2.08 -7.01 17.02
CA ASN A 112 3.09 -8.04 16.99
C ASN A 112 2.49 -9.44 17.23
N THR A 113 1.37 -9.52 17.96
CA THR A 113 0.73 -10.79 18.33
C THR A 113 -0.35 -11.21 17.35
N ALA A 114 -1.19 -10.29 16.90
CA ALA A 114 -2.31 -10.61 16.00
C ALA A 114 -1.87 -10.61 14.53
N ALA A 115 -2.39 -11.55 13.74
CA ALA A 115 -2.26 -11.51 12.29
C ALA A 115 -3.34 -10.58 11.72
N MET A 116 -3.18 -9.27 11.94
CA MET A 116 -4.24 -8.31 11.69
C MET A 116 -4.41 -8.00 10.20
N LEU A 117 -5.59 -8.29 9.63
CA LEU A 117 -6.02 -7.84 8.31
C LEU A 117 -7.22 -6.91 8.44
N THR A 118 -7.48 -6.11 7.39
CA THR A 118 -8.66 -5.25 7.32
C THR A 118 -9.37 -5.44 5.99
N THR A 119 -10.70 -5.60 6.05
CA THR A 119 -11.59 -5.56 4.88
C THR A 119 -12.48 -4.32 4.94
N PHE A 120 -12.95 -3.87 3.77
CA PHE A 120 -13.67 -2.62 3.62
C PHE A 120 -14.93 -2.80 2.77
N ASN A 121 -16.00 -2.13 3.16
CA ASN A 121 -17.21 -1.97 2.37
C ASN A 121 -17.66 -0.51 2.41
N GLU A 122 -18.37 -0.08 1.37
CA GLU A 122 -19.19 1.13 1.43
C GLU A 122 -20.63 0.76 1.79
N VAL A 123 -21.30 1.65 2.50
CA VAL A 123 -22.69 1.49 2.95
C VAL A 123 -23.50 2.74 2.56
N ASP A 124 -24.68 2.53 1.96
CA ASP A 124 -25.65 3.60 1.71
C ASP A 124 -26.42 3.92 3.01
N MET A 125 -26.26 5.14 3.51
CA MET A 125 -26.90 5.59 4.75
C MET A 125 -28.31 6.16 4.53
N THR A 126 -28.82 6.19 3.29
CA THR A 126 -30.08 6.86 2.92
C THR A 126 -31.25 6.42 3.78
N ALA A 127 -31.50 5.10 3.85
CA ALA A 127 -32.65 4.55 4.57
C ALA A 127 -32.55 4.83 6.08
N LEU A 128 -31.37 4.61 6.66
CA LEU A 128 -31.13 4.87 8.08
C LEU A 128 -31.27 6.36 8.43
N MET A 129 -30.76 7.26 7.59
CA MET A 129 -30.89 8.70 7.79
C MET A 129 -32.36 9.15 7.68
N ALA A 130 -33.11 8.60 6.74
CA ALA A 130 -34.54 8.88 6.59
C ALA A 130 -35.32 8.42 7.83
N LEU A 131 -35.11 7.18 8.27
CA LEU A 131 -35.71 6.63 9.49
C LEU A 131 -35.40 7.50 10.71
N ARG A 132 -34.11 7.83 10.90
CA ARG A 132 -33.68 8.68 12.01
C ARG A 132 -34.36 10.04 11.97
N ASN A 133 -34.43 10.68 10.79
CA ASN A 133 -35.05 12.00 10.66
C ASN A 133 -36.56 11.97 10.94
N GLN A 134 -37.23 10.88 10.58
CA GLN A 134 -38.66 10.68 10.84
C GLN A 134 -38.96 10.52 12.34
N TYR A 135 -38.12 9.78 13.08
CA TYR A 135 -38.44 9.36 14.44
C TYR A 135 -37.60 10.01 15.56
N LYS A 136 -36.55 10.77 15.25
CA LYS A 136 -35.65 11.35 16.27
C LYS A 136 -36.37 12.13 17.37
N ASP A 137 -37.36 12.94 17.02
CA ASP A 137 -38.03 13.85 17.97
C ASP A 137 -39.02 13.09 18.86
N SER A 138 -39.76 12.12 18.31
CA SER A 138 -40.67 11.27 19.08
C SER A 138 -39.90 10.30 19.97
N PHE A 139 -38.76 9.79 19.49
CA PHE A 139 -37.85 8.95 20.24
C PHE A 139 -37.25 9.71 21.45
N GLU A 140 -36.74 10.92 21.23
CA GLU A 140 -36.17 11.75 22.29
C GLU A 140 -37.22 12.11 23.34
N LYS A 141 -38.45 12.46 22.93
CA LYS A 141 -39.57 12.72 23.84
C LYS A 141 -39.96 11.50 24.68
N LYS A 142 -40.03 10.32 24.08
CA LYS A 142 -40.47 9.09 24.76
C LYS A 142 -39.40 8.53 25.70
N HIS A 143 -38.14 8.55 25.28
CA HIS A 143 -37.07 7.84 25.96
C HIS A 143 -36.09 8.76 26.71
N GLY A 144 -36.10 10.07 26.47
CA GLY A 144 -35.15 11.01 27.08
C GLY A 144 -33.72 10.85 26.56
N ALA A 145 -33.54 10.25 25.39
CA ALA A 145 -32.25 10.03 24.75
C ALA A 145 -32.35 10.33 23.25
N ARG A 146 -31.30 10.92 22.68
CA ARG A 146 -31.27 11.22 21.24
C ARG A 146 -31.09 9.94 20.45
N LEU A 147 -31.85 9.80 19.36
CA LEU A 147 -31.65 8.72 18.40
C LEU A 147 -30.35 8.96 17.63
N GLY A 148 -29.29 8.25 18.01
CA GLY A 148 -28.00 8.25 17.33
C GLY A 148 -27.94 7.20 16.23
N PHE A 149 -26.78 7.10 15.58
CA PHE A 149 -26.48 5.97 14.68
C PHE A 149 -25.86 4.80 15.45
N MET A 150 -25.26 5.05 16.61
CA MET A 150 -24.49 4.04 17.34
C MET A 150 -25.33 2.86 17.78
N SER A 151 -26.58 3.08 18.20
CA SER A 151 -27.50 1.99 18.54
C SER A 151 -27.81 1.07 17.35
N PHE A 152 -27.97 1.62 16.14
CA PHE A 152 -28.15 0.81 14.93
C PHE A 152 -26.91 -0.01 14.60
N PHE A 153 -25.72 0.59 14.64
CA PHE A 153 -24.48 -0.14 14.39
C PHE A 153 -24.18 -1.18 15.46
N ALA A 154 -24.42 -0.86 16.74
CA ALA A 154 -24.24 -1.80 17.84
C ALA A 154 -25.17 -3.01 17.68
N LYS A 155 -26.46 -2.79 17.36
CA LYS A 155 -27.42 -3.88 17.11
C LYS A 155 -27.10 -4.67 15.85
N ALA A 156 -26.67 -4.03 14.77
CA ALA A 156 -26.23 -4.70 13.55
C ALA A 156 -24.99 -5.57 13.79
N VAL A 157 -24.02 -5.07 14.54
CA VAL A 157 -22.83 -5.83 14.95
C VAL A 157 -23.25 -7.04 15.78
N VAL A 158 -24.07 -6.88 16.81
CA VAL A 158 -24.53 -8.01 17.64
C VAL A 158 -25.18 -9.10 16.81
N ALA A 159 -26.08 -8.73 15.89
CA ALA A 159 -26.71 -9.70 15.02
C ALA A 159 -25.71 -10.42 14.11
N ALA A 160 -24.74 -9.71 13.54
CA ALA A 160 -23.68 -10.31 12.74
C ALA A 160 -22.75 -11.22 13.59
N LEU A 161 -22.48 -10.87 14.86
CA LEU A 161 -21.71 -11.68 15.79
C LEU A 161 -22.45 -12.97 16.19
N GLN A 162 -23.77 -12.94 16.30
CA GLN A 162 -24.60 -14.12 16.56
C GLN A 162 -24.52 -15.15 15.43
N GLU A 163 -24.43 -14.68 14.18
CA GLU A 163 -24.31 -15.56 13.02
C GLU A 163 -22.87 -16.03 12.75
N ILE A 164 -21.87 -15.25 13.16
CA ILE A 164 -20.45 -15.56 12.94
C ILE A 164 -19.71 -15.52 14.28
N PRO A 165 -19.84 -16.54 15.12
CA PRO A 165 -19.30 -16.55 16.48
C PRO A 165 -17.78 -16.41 16.55
N ALA A 166 -17.05 -16.79 15.50
CA ALA A 166 -15.59 -16.62 15.40
C ALA A 166 -15.15 -15.15 15.53
N VAL A 167 -15.98 -14.21 15.08
CA VAL A 167 -15.69 -12.77 15.21
C VAL A 167 -15.80 -12.30 16.67
N ASN A 168 -16.61 -12.99 17.48
CA ASN A 168 -16.78 -12.75 18.92
C ASN A 168 -15.96 -13.72 19.79
N ALA A 169 -14.79 -14.16 19.32
CA ALA A 169 -13.90 -15.04 20.07
C ALA A 169 -12.59 -14.32 20.46
N GLU A 170 -11.74 -14.99 21.23
CA GLU A 170 -10.36 -14.57 21.51
C GLU A 170 -9.44 -15.80 21.57
N ILE A 171 -8.13 -15.57 21.39
CA ILE A 171 -7.10 -16.59 21.66
C ILE A 171 -6.62 -16.43 23.10
N ASP A 172 -6.68 -17.52 23.87
CA ASP A 172 -6.07 -17.64 25.20
C ASP A 172 -5.12 -18.83 25.22
N GLY A 173 -3.81 -18.55 25.16
CA GLY A 173 -2.79 -19.59 25.05
C GLY A 173 -2.93 -20.41 23.76
N GLU A 174 -3.30 -21.68 23.93
CA GLU A 174 -3.52 -22.64 22.82
C GLU A 174 -5.02 -22.81 22.49
N ASP A 175 -5.91 -22.19 23.26
CA ASP A 175 -7.35 -22.33 23.14
C ASP A 175 -7.99 -21.12 22.43
N ILE A 176 -9.10 -21.37 21.74
CA ILE A 176 -10.00 -20.33 21.24
C ILE A 176 -11.20 -20.24 22.16
N VAL A 177 -11.43 -19.08 22.75
CA VAL A 177 -12.54 -18.82 23.67
C VAL A 177 -13.63 -18.04 22.94
N TYR A 178 -14.70 -18.75 22.55
CA TYR A 178 -15.90 -18.14 21.99
C TYR A 178 -16.74 -17.47 23.08
N LYS A 179 -17.14 -16.21 22.85
CA LYS A 179 -17.95 -15.45 23.80
C LYS A 179 -19.43 -15.52 23.41
N ASN A 180 -20.26 -15.99 24.33
CA ASN A 180 -21.72 -16.08 24.17
C ASN A 180 -22.47 -14.92 24.85
N TYR A 181 -21.79 -13.77 24.95
CA TYR A 181 -22.32 -12.51 25.44
C TYR A 181 -21.73 -11.39 24.57
N TYR A 182 -22.42 -10.25 24.52
CA TYR A 182 -22.16 -9.21 23.53
C TYR A 182 -21.85 -7.87 24.20
N ASP A 183 -20.64 -7.79 24.77
CA ASP A 183 -20.11 -6.59 25.41
C ASP A 183 -19.32 -5.77 24.39
N ILE A 184 -19.87 -4.64 23.94
CA ILE A 184 -19.31 -3.85 22.86
C ILE A 184 -18.55 -2.65 23.41
N GLY A 185 -17.24 -2.62 23.17
CA GLY A 185 -16.39 -1.44 23.38
C GLY A 185 -16.76 -0.34 22.40
N VAL A 186 -16.95 0.89 22.88
CA VAL A 186 -17.24 2.06 22.03
C VAL A 186 -16.14 3.09 22.24
N ALA A 187 -15.36 3.36 21.18
CA ALA A 187 -14.26 4.30 21.28
C ALA A 187 -14.78 5.75 21.39
N VAL A 188 -14.36 6.46 22.45
CA VAL A 188 -14.73 7.85 22.72
C VAL A 188 -13.47 8.70 22.88
N GLY A 189 -13.41 9.82 22.17
CA GLY A 189 -12.35 10.81 22.37
C GLY A 189 -12.59 11.66 23.61
N THR A 190 -11.57 11.77 24.46
CA THR A 190 -11.55 12.59 25.68
C THR A 190 -10.36 13.56 25.65
N PRO A 191 -10.33 14.58 26.52
CA PRO A 191 -9.17 15.47 26.62
C PRO A 191 -7.84 14.75 26.92
N GLN A 192 -7.90 13.59 27.58
CA GLN A 192 -6.75 12.77 27.94
C GLN A 192 -6.35 11.77 26.84
N GLY A 193 -7.16 11.64 25.78
CA GLY A 193 -6.91 10.77 24.63
C GLY A 193 -8.10 9.90 24.26
N LEU A 194 -7.84 8.83 23.52
CA LEU A 194 -8.87 7.86 23.16
C LEU A 194 -9.02 6.84 24.30
N VAL A 195 -10.27 6.61 24.72
CA VAL A 195 -10.64 5.54 25.67
C VAL A 195 -11.76 4.70 25.06
N VAL A 196 -11.86 3.45 25.49
CA VAL A 196 -12.84 2.50 24.97
C VAL A 196 -13.65 1.92 26.12
N PRO A 197 -14.66 2.65 26.62
CA PRO A 197 -15.61 2.08 27.57
C PRO A 197 -16.48 1.01 26.91
N VAL A 198 -17.02 0.10 27.72
CA VAL A 198 -17.77 -1.09 27.30
C VAL A 198 -19.25 -0.92 27.61
N VAL A 199 -20.09 -1.08 26.60
CA VAL A 199 -21.54 -1.22 26.75
C VAL A 199 -21.82 -2.72 26.91
N ARG A 200 -22.41 -3.11 28.05
CA ARG A 200 -22.64 -4.51 28.39
C ARG A 200 -23.96 -5.04 27.85
N ASP A 201 -23.99 -6.34 27.55
CA ASP A 201 -25.20 -7.09 27.17
C ASP A 201 -26.02 -6.40 26.08
N VAL A 202 -25.33 -5.93 25.03
CA VAL A 202 -25.94 -5.10 23.97
C VAL A 202 -27.08 -5.82 23.26
N ASP A 203 -27.06 -7.15 23.22
CA ASP A 203 -28.16 -7.99 22.73
C ASP A 203 -29.46 -7.78 23.52
N GLN A 204 -29.38 -7.59 24.84
CA GLN A 204 -30.53 -7.43 25.73
C GLN A 204 -31.05 -5.98 25.80
N LEU A 205 -30.21 -5.00 25.49
CA LEU A 205 -30.57 -3.58 25.60
C LEU A 205 -31.52 -3.11 24.50
N SER A 206 -32.43 -2.17 24.79
CA SER A 206 -33.15 -1.48 23.72
C SER A 206 -32.25 -0.46 22.99
N PHE A 207 -32.67 0.04 21.82
CA PHE A 207 -31.97 1.15 21.15
C PHE A 207 -31.78 2.35 22.08
N ALA A 208 -32.80 2.66 22.91
CA ALA A 208 -32.73 3.76 23.86
C ALA A 208 -31.70 3.50 24.97
N ASP A 209 -31.62 2.28 25.47
CA ASP A 209 -30.68 1.94 26.54
C ASP A 209 -29.24 1.95 26.03
N VAL A 210 -29.00 1.51 24.79
CA VAL A 210 -27.69 1.63 24.14
C VAL A 210 -27.28 3.11 24.02
N GLU A 211 -28.14 3.98 23.48
CA GLU A 211 -27.83 5.41 23.33
C GLU A 211 -27.60 6.10 24.69
N LYS A 212 -28.42 5.78 25.70
CA LYS A 212 -28.24 6.31 27.07
C LYS A 212 -26.90 5.89 27.67
N THR A 213 -26.57 4.60 27.55
CA THR A 213 -25.34 4.04 28.12
C THR A 213 -24.12 4.65 27.45
N ILE A 214 -24.11 4.77 26.11
CA ILE A 214 -23.04 5.44 25.37
C ILE A 214 -22.92 6.91 25.78
N ALA A 215 -24.03 7.63 25.92
CA ALA A 215 -24.02 9.02 26.34
C ALA A 215 -23.46 9.19 27.77
N GLU A 216 -23.82 8.29 28.69
CA GLU A 216 -23.31 8.27 30.06
C GLU A 216 -21.80 7.98 30.10
N LEU A 217 -21.36 6.93 29.42
CA LEU A 217 -19.95 6.53 29.33
C LEU A 217 -19.12 7.63 28.65
N GLY A 218 -19.67 8.28 27.61
CA GLY A 218 -19.04 9.42 26.95
C GLY A 218 -18.91 10.63 27.87
N ARG A 219 -19.91 10.91 28.72
CA ARG A 219 -19.80 11.94 29.77
C ARG A 219 -18.75 11.58 30.80
N LYS A 220 -18.77 10.35 31.34
CA LYS A 220 -17.75 9.85 32.27
C LYS A 220 -16.34 9.95 31.68
N GLY A 221 -16.18 9.64 30.40
CA GLY A 221 -14.91 9.75 29.69
C GLY A 221 -14.40 11.18 29.61
N ARG A 222 -15.25 12.13 29.21
CA ARG A 222 -14.90 13.56 29.17
C ARG A 222 -14.56 14.12 30.55
N ASP A 223 -15.29 13.69 31.57
CA ASP A 223 -15.09 14.11 32.97
C ASP A 223 -13.90 13.41 33.65
N GLY A 224 -13.26 12.42 32.99
CA GLY A 224 -12.17 11.64 33.57
C GLY A 224 -12.60 10.70 34.70
N LYS A 225 -13.87 10.28 34.73
CA LYS A 225 -14.50 9.47 35.78
C LYS A 225 -14.76 8.01 35.37
N LEU A 226 -14.18 7.56 34.26
CA LEU A 226 -14.27 6.15 33.86
C LEU A 226 -13.48 5.28 34.85
N SER A 227 -14.14 4.24 35.35
CA SER A 227 -13.50 3.21 36.16
C SER A 227 -12.79 2.18 35.26
N ILE A 228 -11.93 1.35 35.86
CA ILE A 228 -11.29 0.23 35.17
C ILE A 228 -12.36 -0.79 34.70
N ALA A 229 -13.40 -0.99 35.50
CA ALA A 229 -14.51 -1.89 35.19
C ALA A 229 -15.31 -1.41 33.96
N ASP A 230 -15.38 -0.09 33.73
CA ASP A 230 -16.02 0.47 32.54
C ASP A 230 -15.22 0.20 31.26
N MET A 231 -13.92 -0.10 31.35
CA MET A 231 -13.01 -0.24 30.20
C MET A 231 -12.55 -1.69 29.97
N THR A 232 -13.10 -2.66 30.71
CA THR A 232 -12.64 -4.05 30.71
C THR A 232 -13.78 -5.01 30.39
N GLY A 233 -13.47 -6.09 29.67
CA GLY A 233 -14.40 -7.19 29.40
C GLY A 233 -15.20 -7.08 28.10
N GLY A 234 -14.93 -6.07 27.27
CA GLY A 234 -15.53 -5.99 25.94
C GLY A 234 -15.02 -7.12 25.03
N THR A 235 -15.90 -7.69 24.22
CA THR A 235 -15.62 -8.80 23.28
C THR A 235 -15.39 -8.32 21.85
N PHE A 236 -15.95 -7.17 21.50
CA PHE A 236 -15.78 -6.52 20.20
C PHE A 236 -15.73 -4.99 20.38
N THR A 237 -15.10 -4.26 19.45
CA THR A 237 -15.03 -2.79 19.52
C THR A 237 -15.64 -2.12 18.29
N ILE A 238 -16.35 -1.01 18.51
CA ILE A 238 -16.75 -0.05 17.47
C ILE A 238 -16.00 1.25 17.70
N SER A 239 -15.36 1.76 16.66
CA SER A 239 -14.64 3.03 16.65
C SER A 239 -15.17 3.92 15.54
N ASN A 240 -15.55 5.15 15.88
CA ASN A 240 -16.09 6.10 14.91
C ASN A 240 -15.10 7.24 14.66
N GLY A 241 -14.24 7.08 13.65
CA GLY A 241 -13.33 8.13 13.18
C GLY A 241 -14.04 9.19 12.32
N GLY A 242 -15.26 8.92 11.86
CA GLY A 242 -16.04 9.82 11.02
C GLY A 242 -16.38 11.14 11.68
N VAL A 243 -16.50 11.17 13.01
CA VAL A 243 -16.71 12.42 13.78
C VAL A 243 -15.55 13.40 13.64
N TYR A 244 -14.35 12.93 13.31
CA TYR A 244 -13.16 13.75 13.03
C TYR A 244 -12.92 13.96 11.54
N GLY A 245 -13.84 13.51 10.68
CA GLY A 245 -13.74 13.63 9.23
C GLY A 245 -12.87 12.56 8.57
N SER A 246 -12.50 11.48 9.27
CA SER A 246 -11.77 10.36 8.67
C SER A 246 -12.58 9.71 7.54
N LEU A 247 -12.00 9.63 6.35
CA LEU A 247 -12.63 9.00 5.19
C LEU A 247 -12.57 7.47 5.27
N MET A 248 -11.39 6.94 5.61
CA MET A 248 -11.10 5.52 5.66
C MET A 248 -9.83 5.32 6.50
N SER A 249 -9.82 4.29 7.34
CA SER A 249 -8.70 3.93 8.21
C SER A 249 -8.76 2.45 8.58
N THR A 250 -7.61 1.89 8.96
CA THR A 250 -7.47 0.53 9.47
C THR A 250 -7.40 0.58 11.01
N PRO A 251 -8.51 0.33 11.72
CA PRO A 251 -8.48 0.32 13.18
C PRO A 251 -7.54 -0.77 13.70
N ILE A 252 -6.82 -0.50 14.80
CA ILE A 252 -6.01 -1.49 15.50
C ILE A 252 -6.88 -2.21 16.52
N LEU A 253 -6.78 -3.54 16.60
CA LEU A 253 -7.49 -4.35 17.58
C LEU A 253 -7.19 -3.89 19.02
N ASN A 254 -8.16 -4.11 19.91
CA ASN A 254 -7.99 -3.91 21.35
C ASN A 254 -7.87 -5.29 22.02
N PRO A 255 -6.65 -5.82 22.25
CA PRO A 255 -6.47 -7.16 22.81
C PRO A 255 -7.23 -7.31 24.14
N PRO A 256 -7.81 -8.50 24.41
CA PRO A 256 -7.72 -9.75 23.66
C PRO A 256 -8.71 -9.92 22.49
N GLN A 257 -9.47 -8.87 22.14
CA GLN A 257 -10.55 -8.96 21.14
C GLN A 257 -10.04 -9.29 19.74
N SER A 258 -10.84 -10.06 19.00
CA SER A 258 -10.50 -10.53 17.65
C SER A 258 -11.04 -9.65 16.53
N GLY A 259 -11.89 -8.67 16.84
CA GLY A 259 -12.51 -7.81 15.84
C GLY A 259 -12.76 -6.38 16.30
N ILE A 260 -12.64 -5.44 15.36
CA ILE A 260 -12.98 -4.04 15.54
C ILE A 260 -13.61 -3.46 14.27
N LEU A 261 -14.76 -2.81 14.41
CA LEU A 261 -15.45 -2.07 13.35
C LEU A 261 -15.05 -0.59 13.39
N GLY A 262 -14.48 -0.10 12.30
CA GLY A 262 -14.21 1.30 12.02
C GLY A 262 -15.32 1.94 11.19
N MET A 263 -16.01 2.92 11.77
CA MET A 263 -16.98 3.79 11.10
C MET A 263 -16.31 5.09 10.67
N HIS A 264 -16.61 5.54 9.46
CA HIS A 264 -16.00 6.72 8.86
C HIS A 264 -17.02 7.82 8.54
N LYS A 265 -16.54 8.92 7.96
CA LYS A 265 -17.37 10.09 7.65
C LYS A 265 -18.47 9.72 6.65
N ILE A 266 -19.68 10.19 6.92
CA ILE A 266 -20.78 10.20 5.94
C ILE A 266 -20.58 11.38 5.00
N GLN A 267 -20.61 11.12 3.69
CA GLN A 267 -20.52 12.19 2.69
C GLN A 267 -21.37 11.88 1.46
N GLN A 268 -21.92 12.92 0.83
CA GLN A 268 -22.65 12.77 -0.43
C GLN A 268 -21.71 12.30 -1.53
N ARG A 269 -22.06 11.20 -2.20
CA ARG A 269 -21.34 10.68 -3.37
C ARG A 269 -22.33 10.41 -4.51
N PRO A 270 -21.93 10.62 -5.77
CA PRO A 270 -22.72 10.20 -6.91
C PRO A 270 -22.69 8.66 -7.00
N MET A 271 -23.85 8.04 -6.87
CA MET A 271 -24.04 6.59 -6.97
C MET A 271 -25.00 6.29 -8.13
N VAL A 272 -24.75 5.19 -8.84
CA VAL A 272 -25.69 4.72 -9.88
C VAL A 272 -26.73 3.84 -9.21
N VAL A 273 -27.99 4.28 -9.21
CA VAL A 273 -29.16 3.55 -8.68
C VAL A 273 -30.17 3.43 -9.82
N ASP A 274 -30.57 2.20 -10.16
CA ASP A 274 -31.51 1.91 -11.27
C ASP A 274 -31.17 2.63 -12.59
N GLY A 275 -29.86 2.68 -12.91
CA GLY A 275 -29.35 3.34 -14.12
C GLY A 275 -29.30 4.86 -14.08
N LYS A 276 -29.63 5.51 -12.94
CA LYS A 276 -29.57 6.96 -12.75
C LYS A 276 -28.47 7.33 -11.76
N ILE A 277 -27.81 8.47 -11.98
CA ILE A 277 -26.85 9.00 -11.00
C ILE A 277 -27.63 9.79 -9.95
N GLU A 278 -27.55 9.33 -8.70
CA GLU A 278 -28.18 9.97 -7.55
C GLU A 278 -27.12 10.32 -6.50
N ALA A 279 -27.32 11.45 -5.81
CA ALA A 279 -26.46 11.82 -4.69
C ALA A 279 -26.89 11.06 -3.43
N ARG A 280 -26.09 10.08 -2.99
CA ARG A 280 -26.37 9.26 -1.80
C ARG A 280 -25.40 9.58 -0.66
N PRO A 281 -25.87 9.65 0.61
CA PRO A 281 -25.00 9.72 1.78
C PRO A 281 -24.29 8.38 1.98
N MET A 282 -23.02 8.31 1.59
CA MET A 282 -22.22 7.10 1.71
C MET A 282 -21.28 7.16 2.89
N MET A 283 -21.05 6.01 3.54
CA MET A 283 -20.03 5.82 4.56
C MET A 283 -19.11 4.65 4.17
N TYR A 284 -17.83 4.74 4.52
CA TYR A 284 -16.93 3.59 4.50
C TYR A 284 -16.93 2.88 5.86
N LEU A 285 -17.05 1.56 5.82
CA LEU A 285 -16.86 0.68 6.96
C LEU A 285 -15.59 -0.13 6.77
N ALA A 286 -14.82 -0.30 7.84
CA ALA A 286 -13.64 -1.13 7.87
C ALA A 286 -13.74 -2.12 9.02
N VAL A 287 -13.53 -3.40 8.79
CA VAL A 287 -13.40 -4.38 9.88
C VAL A 287 -11.97 -4.87 9.88
N SER A 288 -11.26 -4.57 10.98
CA SER A 288 -9.98 -5.22 11.26
C SER A 288 -10.22 -6.43 12.15
N TYR A 289 -9.52 -7.52 11.86
CA TYR A 289 -9.72 -8.80 12.51
C TYR A 289 -8.41 -9.57 12.65
N ASP A 290 -8.36 -10.47 13.64
CA ASP A 290 -7.22 -11.39 13.81
C ASP A 290 -7.39 -12.62 12.90
N HIS A 291 -6.59 -12.69 11.84
CA HIS A 291 -6.64 -13.76 10.85
C HIS A 291 -6.14 -15.12 11.38
N ARG A 292 -5.73 -15.19 12.65
CA ARG A 292 -5.49 -16.47 13.34
C ARG A 292 -6.79 -17.19 13.71
N ILE A 293 -7.90 -16.45 13.85
CA ILE A 293 -9.22 -16.96 14.26
C ILE A 293 -10.24 -16.83 13.13
N ILE A 294 -10.21 -15.69 12.44
CA ILE A 294 -11.25 -15.31 11.48
C ILE A 294 -10.69 -15.40 10.07
N ASP A 295 -11.34 -16.21 9.23
CA ASP A 295 -10.98 -16.31 7.82
C ASP A 295 -11.56 -15.14 7.00
N GLY A 296 -10.95 -14.86 5.83
CA GLY A 296 -11.37 -13.77 4.96
C GLY A 296 -12.85 -13.84 4.54
N SER A 297 -13.41 -15.04 4.34
CA SER A 297 -14.83 -15.23 4.05
C SER A 297 -15.74 -14.88 5.22
N GLU A 298 -15.32 -15.16 6.45
CA GLU A 298 -16.09 -14.83 7.65
C GLU A 298 -16.07 -13.32 7.89
N ALA A 299 -14.90 -12.68 7.75
CA ALA A 299 -14.76 -11.23 7.89
C ALA A 299 -15.59 -10.45 6.85
N VAL A 300 -15.59 -10.90 5.59
CA VAL A 300 -16.41 -10.27 4.53
C VAL A 300 -17.89 -10.52 4.78
N THR A 301 -18.30 -11.74 5.11
CA THR A 301 -19.71 -12.05 5.42
C THR A 301 -20.20 -11.22 6.60
N PHE A 302 -19.38 -11.08 7.66
CA PHE A 302 -19.68 -10.24 8.81
C PHE A 302 -19.93 -8.78 8.40
N LEU A 303 -19.00 -8.20 7.63
CA LEU A 303 -19.11 -6.81 7.23
C LEU A 303 -20.28 -6.55 6.27
N VAL A 304 -20.57 -7.48 5.36
CA VAL A 304 -21.74 -7.43 4.48
C VAL A 304 -23.04 -7.48 5.29
N LYS A 305 -23.13 -8.34 6.32
CA LYS A 305 -24.31 -8.38 7.19
C LYS A 305 -24.54 -7.07 7.94
N VAL A 306 -23.47 -6.47 8.47
CA VAL A 306 -23.55 -5.14 9.10
C VAL A 306 -23.99 -4.10 8.07
N LYS A 307 -23.43 -4.10 6.86
CA LYS A 307 -23.83 -3.20 5.77
C LYS A 307 -25.32 -3.34 5.44
N ASP A 308 -25.79 -4.56 5.21
CA ASP A 308 -27.17 -4.82 4.80
C ASP A 308 -28.17 -4.44 5.89
N ALA A 309 -27.83 -4.62 7.17
CA ALA A 309 -28.64 -4.17 8.29
C ALA A 309 -28.77 -2.64 8.38
N ILE A 310 -27.77 -1.91 7.89
CA ILE A 310 -27.74 -0.45 7.91
C ILE A 310 -28.44 0.12 6.67
N GLU A 311 -28.27 -0.51 5.52
CA GLU A 311 -28.99 -0.18 4.27
C GLU A 311 -30.49 -0.48 4.37
N ASP A 312 -30.88 -1.50 5.15
CA ASP A 312 -32.26 -1.83 5.46
C ASP A 312 -32.47 -2.06 6.98
N PRO A 313 -32.65 -0.98 7.76
CA PRO A 313 -32.82 -1.07 9.22
C PRO A 313 -34.04 -1.87 9.68
N GLN A 314 -35.01 -2.16 8.81
CA GLN A 314 -36.18 -2.97 9.17
C GLN A 314 -35.79 -4.42 9.46
N ARG A 315 -34.68 -4.90 8.86
CA ARG A 315 -34.13 -6.24 9.12
C ARG A 315 -33.77 -6.46 10.59
N LEU A 316 -33.28 -5.40 11.26
CA LEU A 316 -32.96 -5.44 12.69
C LEU A 316 -34.20 -5.72 13.55
N LEU A 317 -35.37 -5.25 13.12
CA LEU A 317 -36.63 -5.47 13.83
C LEU A 317 -37.21 -6.86 13.56
N LEU A 318 -37.17 -7.29 12.29
CA LEU A 318 -37.81 -8.53 11.85
C LEU A 318 -36.97 -9.78 12.11
N GLY A 319 -35.67 -9.62 12.40
CA GLY A 319 -34.74 -10.74 12.51
C GLY A 319 -34.55 -11.48 11.18
N VAL A 320 -34.86 -10.81 10.06
CA VAL A 320 -34.78 -11.40 8.71
C VAL A 320 -33.41 -11.08 8.15
N TRP A 321 -32.49 -11.99 8.42
CA TRP A 321 -31.14 -11.98 7.88
C TRP A 321 -31.18 -12.81 6.60
N GLN A 322 -31.13 -12.17 5.44
CA GLN A 322 -30.90 -12.93 4.21
C GLN A 322 -29.58 -13.66 4.39
N SER A 323 -29.65 -14.99 4.45
CA SER A 323 -28.48 -15.83 4.21
C SER A 323 -28.01 -15.45 2.83
N VAL A 324 -26.85 -14.77 2.74
CA VAL A 324 -26.16 -14.68 1.47
C VAL A 324 -25.71 -16.10 1.17
N GLU A 325 -26.59 -16.91 0.59
CA GLU A 325 -26.12 -17.98 -0.26
C GLU A 325 -25.23 -17.28 -1.28
N VAL A 326 -23.94 -17.57 -1.25
CA VAL A 326 -23.02 -17.21 -2.33
C VAL A 326 -23.52 -17.96 -3.55
N GLY A 327 -24.55 -17.39 -4.19
CA GLY A 327 -25.26 -17.99 -5.28
C GLY A 327 -24.29 -18.15 -6.41
N ARG A 328 -24.19 -19.39 -6.91
CA ARG A 328 -23.96 -19.62 -8.34
C ARG A 328 -25.12 -18.95 -9.08
N GLY A 329 -25.06 -17.63 -9.23
CA GLY A 329 -26.04 -16.88 -9.98
C GLY A 329 -25.95 -17.34 -11.43
N GLU A 330 -27.04 -17.90 -11.96
CA GLU A 330 -27.19 -18.01 -13.40
C GLU A 330 -27.05 -16.60 -14.00
N PRO A 331 -26.32 -16.46 -15.12
CA PRO A 331 -26.21 -15.18 -15.78
C PRO A 331 -27.60 -14.71 -16.25
N PRO A 332 -27.89 -13.41 -16.20
CA PRO A 332 -29.17 -12.89 -16.67
C PRO A 332 -29.38 -13.25 -18.15
N PRO A 333 -30.64 -13.44 -18.59
CA PRO A 333 -30.95 -13.73 -19.98
C PRO A 333 -30.37 -12.60 -20.85
N SER A 334 -29.44 -12.97 -21.72
CA SER A 334 -28.69 -12.06 -22.56
C SER A 334 -29.64 -11.32 -23.50
N LEU A 335 -29.68 -9.99 -23.37
CA LEU A 335 -30.02 -9.13 -24.50
C LEU A 335 -28.99 -9.42 -25.60
N GLN A 336 -29.45 -10.08 -26.64
CA GLN A 336 -28.70 -10.33 -27.87
C GLN A 336 -28.39 -9.00 -28.56
N TYR A 337 -27.30 -8.36 -28.17
CA TYR A 337 -26.57 -7.46 -29.07
C TYR A 337 -25.46 -8.29 -29.70
N SER A 338 -25.71 -8.73 -30.93
CA SER A 338 -24.72 -9.34 -31.81
C SER A 338 -23.68 -8.29 -32.20
N LEU A 339 -22.59 -8.22 -31.43
CA LEU A 339 -21.32 -7.68 -31.88
C LEU A 339 -20.29 -8.83 -31.89
N PRO A 340 -19.53 -9.01 -32.97
CA PRO A 340 -18.59 -10.12 -33.07
C PRO A 340 -17.36 -9.82 -32.20
N ILE A 341 -17.43 -10.21 -30.92
CA ILE A 341 -16.24 -10.26 -30.07
C ILE A 341 -15.44 -11.50 -30.48
N ARG A 342 -14.50 -11.30 -31.40
CA ARG A 342 -13.33 -12.19 -31.49
C ARG A 342 -12.64 -12.13 -30.14
N ALA A 343 -12.51 -13.28 -29.48
CA ALA A 343 -11.73 -13.46 -28.27
C ALA A 343 -10.29 -12.96 -28.50
N ILE A 344 -10.00 -11.74 -28.06
CA ILE A 344 -8.63 -11.25 -27.92
C ILE A 344 -8.10 -11.92 -26.66
N CYS A 345 -7.53 -13.09 -26.87
CA CYS A 345 -6.79 -13.82 -25.86
C CYS A 345 -5.69 -12.90 -25.30
N CYS A 346 -5.59 -12.84 -23.98
CA CYS A 346 -4.71 -11.99 -23.17
C CYS A 346 -3.19 -12.19 -23.42
N ARG A 347 -2.79 -12.88 -24.50
CA ARG A 347 -1.40 -12.98 -24.97
C ARG A 347 -0.95 -11.80 -25.82
N ARG A 348 -1.84 -11.13 -26.55
CA ARG A 348 -1.43 -10.18 -27.61
C ARG A 348 -0.99 -8.81 -27.06
N TRP A 349 -1.57 -8.37 -25.95
CA TRP A 349 -1.17 -7.13 -25.27
C TRP A 349 0.16 -7.24 -24.53
N TRP A 350 0.53 -8.44 -24.07
CA TRP A 350 1.79 -8.65 -23.36
C TRP A 350 2.99 -8.75 -24.32
N THR A 351 2.81 -9.36 -25.50
CA THR A 351 3.86 -9.41 -26.53
C THR A 351 4.12 -8.06 -27.19
N GLU A 352 3.09 -7.23 -27.43
CA GLU A 352 3.30 -5.88 -28.00
C GLU A 352 3.94 -4.90 -27.00
N ALA A 353 3.68 -5.07 -25.70
CA ALA A 353 4.33 -4.29 -24.66
C ALA A 353 5.81 -4.71 -24.47
N LEU A 354 6.12 -6.02 -24.53
CA LEU A 354 7.50 -6.50 -24.47
C LEU A 354 8.30 -6.14 -25.72
N ASP A 355 7.71 -6.24 -26.91
CA ASP A 355 8.39 -5.89 -28.16
C ASP A 355 8.65 -4.38 -28.25
N ARG A 356 7.73 -3.52 -27.78
CA ARG A 356 7.99 -2.07 -27.67
C ARG A 356 9.01 -1.73 -26.60
N PHE A 357 9.09 -2.48 -25.50
CA PHE A 357 10.11 -2.26 -24.47
C PHE A 357 11.51 -2.73 -24.93
N LEU A 358 11.58 -3.81 -25.71
CA LEU A 358 12.82 -4.34 -26.26
C LEU A 358 13.32 -3.57 -27.50
N LEU A 359 12.43 -3.03 -28.33
CA LEU A 359 12.82 -2.21 -29.50
C LEU A 359 13.25 -0.78 -29.13
N THR A 360 12.87 -0.28 -27.94
CA THR A 360 13.35 1.04 -27.46
C THR A 360 14.70 0.95 -26.74
N ALA A 361 15.23 -0.27 -26.52
CA ALA A 361 16.48 -0.52 -25.81
C ALA A 361 17.71 -0.70 -26.73
N LEU A 362 17.58 -0.45 -28.04
CA LEU A 362 18.68 -0.52 -29.02
C LEU A 362 19.09 0.86 -29.55
N VAL A 363 19.18 1.85 -28.67
CA VAL A 363 20.00 3.06 -28.91
C VAL A 363 21.00 3.17 -27.76
N PRO A 364 22.32 3.19 -28.03
CA PRO A 364 23.32 3.10 -26.98
C PRO A 364 23.66 4.49 -26.46
N THR A 365 23.20 4.86 -25.26
CA THR A 365 23.94 5.80 -24.40
C THR A 365 23.73 5.49 -22.91
N ALA A 366 24.84 5.60 -22.17
CA ALA A 366 25.10 5.02 -20.86
C ALA A 366 24.26 5.56 -19.69
N VAL A 367 23.71 4.64 -18.88
CA VAL A 367 23.57 4.80 -17.41
C VAL A 367 23.86 3.45 -16.75
N PRO A 368 24.79 3.34 -15.78
CA PRO A 368 25.21 2.05 -15.25
C PRO A 368 24.50 1.71 -13.92
N ASP A 369 23.26 1.17 -13.93
CA ASP A 369 22.75 0.35 -12.79
C ASP A 369 21.40 -0.38 -13.00
N VAL A 370 21.29 -1.30 -13.98
CA VAL A 370 20.01 -2.05 -14.23
C VAL A 370 20.14 -3.58 -14.06
N ARG A 371 21.27 -4.08 -13.54
CA ARG A 371 21.47 -5.55 -13.44
C ARG A 371 20.79 -6.24 -12.25
N HIS A 372 20.21 -5.49 -11.30
CA HIS A 372 19.53 -6.08 -10.13
C HIS A 372 18.01 -6.26 -10.29
N ALA A 373 17.36 -5.63 -11.28
CA ALA A 373 15.91 -5.70 -11.45
C ALA A 373 15.42 -6.94 -12.21
N ALA A 374 16.26 -7.52 -13.06
CA ALA A 374 15.85 -8.64 -13.93
C ALA A 374 15.81 -10.01 -13.22
N LEU A 375 16.52 -10.18 -12.09
CA LEU A 375 16.61 -11.46 -11.40
C LEU A 375 15.40 -11.76 -10.48
N ILE A 376 14.67 -10.73 -10.03
CA ILE A 376 13.57 -10.89 -9.07
C ILE A 376 12.27 -11.38 -9.76
N ALA A 377 12.08 -11.06 -11.04
CA ALA A 377 10.86 -11.42 -11.77
C ALA A 377 10.76 -12.92 -12.13
N VAL A 378 11.90 -13.61 -12.28
CA VAL A 378 11.92 -15.02 -12.71
C VAL A 378 11.63 -15.98 -11.55
N VAL A 379 11.99 -15.61 -10.31
CA VAL A 379 11.84 -16.49 -9.14
C VAL A 379 10.39 -16.55 -8.65
N VAL A 380 9.61 -15.47 -8.79
CA VAL A 380 8.22 -15.43 -8.29
C VAL A 380 7.24 -16.23 -9.17
N CYS A 381 7.57 -16.46 -10.45
CA CYS A 381 6.64 -17.11 -11.39
C CYS A 381 6.85 -18.64 -11.52
N GLY A 382 8.01 -19.16 -11.12
CA GLY A 382 8.33 -20.59 -11.23
C GLY A 382 7.66 -21.48 -10.16
N ASP A 383 7.47 -20.98 -8.94
CA ASP A 383 6.96 -21.77 -7.82
C ASP A 383 5.43 -21.90 -7.77
N ALA A 384 4.69 -20.99 -8.43
CA ALA A 384 3.23 -21.00 -8.45
C ALA A 384 2.63 -22.12 -9.32
N VAL A 385 3.40 -22.69 -10.25
CA VAL A 385 2.91 -23.67 -11.24
C VAL A 385 2.91 -25.11 -10.69
N ASN A 386 3.65 -25.40 -9.61
CA ASN A 386 3.86 -26.78 -9.14
C ASN A 386 3.05 -27.21 -7.89
N ARG A 387 2.15 -26.38 -7.34
CA ARG A 387 1.45 -26.68 -6.07
C ARG A 387 -0.05 -27.01 -6.14
N PHE A 388 -0.65 -27.21 -7.32
CA PHE A 388 -2.06 -27.63 -7.43
C PHE A 388 -2.20 -29.12 -7.81
N PRO A 389 -2.97 -29.94 -7.04
CA PRO A 389 -3.21 -31.34 -7.40
C PRO A 389 -4.17 -31.44 -8.59
N ARG A 390 -3.86 -32.33 -9.54
CA ARG A 390 -4.69 -32.61 -10.73
C ARG A 390 -5.98 -33.35 -10.32
N PRO A 391 -7.17 -32.95 -10.79
CA PRO A 391 -8.40 -33.68 -10.48
C PRO A 391 -8.45 -35.02 -11.22
N LYS A 392 -8.86 -36.08 -10.51
CA LYS A 392 -9.18 -37.40 -11.08
C LYS A 392 -10.44 -37.28 -11.95
N ALA A 393 -10.34 -37.71 -13.20
CA ALA A 393 -11.45 -37.74 -14.15
C ALA A 393 -12.52 -38.77 -13.71
N ARG A 394 -13.80 -38.35 -13.68
CA ARG A 394 -14.94 -39.26 -13.86
C ARG A 394 -15.22 -39.34 -15.37
N PRO A 395 -15.54 -40.52 -15.93
CA PRO A 395 -16.12 -40.57 -17.27
C PRO A 395 -17.55 -40.02 -17.20
N ASP A 396 -18.20 -39.81 -18.36
CA ASP A 396 -19.64 -39.50 -18.49
C ASP A 396 -20.00 -38.03 -18.76
N ILE A 397 -19.28 -37.32 -19.64
CA ILE A 397 -19.89 -36.23 -20.45
C ILE A 397 -19.28 -36.25 -21.86
N HIS A 398 -20.10 -36.62 -22.86
CA HIS A 398 -19.77 -36.47 -24.27
C HIS A 398 -19.79 -34.99 -24.67
N GLY A 399 -18.65 -34.48 -25.14
CA GLY A 399 -18.51 -33.14 -25.72
C GLY A 399 -17.18 -33.03 -26.46
N VAL A 400 -17.25 -32.94 -27.77
CA VAL A 400 -16.13 -33.03 -28.72
C VAL A 400 -15.08 -31.94 -28.49
N PHE A 401 -13.84 -32.33 -28.17
CA PHE A 401 -12.64 -31.51 -28.36
C PHE A 401 -11.59 -32.34 -29.11
N GLU A 402 -11.55 -32.17 -30.44
CA GLU A 402 -10.50 -32.69 -31.29
C GLU A 402 -9.28 -31.76 -31.20
N CYS A 403 -8.23 -32.19 -30.49
CA CYS A 403 -6.96 -31.48 -30.43
C CYS A 403 -5.99 -32.12 -31.44
N LYS A 404 -5.94 -31.60 -32.67
CA LYS A 404 -4.93 -32.01 -33.66
C LYS A 404 -3.55 -31.54 -33.21
N ARG A 405 -2.74 -32.48 -32.72
CA ARG A 405 -1.28 -32.36 -32.67
C ARG A 405 -0.74 -32.41 -34.09
N HIS A 406 -0.09 -31.34 -34.55
CA HIS A 406 0.87 -31.44 -35.65
C HIS A 406 2.27 -31.21 -35.10
N LEU A 407 3.05 -32.28 -35.06
CA LEU A 407 4.50 -32.27 -34.96
C LEU A 407 5.04 -33.28 -35.96
N SER A 408 6.13 -32.88 -36.65
CA SER A 408 6.97 -33.63 -37.61
C SER A 408 6.39 -33.67 -39.04
N ALA A 409 7.12 -33.40 -40.13
CA ALA A 409 8.56 -33.54 -40.38
C ALA A 409 9.00 -32.70 -41.64
N PRO A 410 10.17 -32.95 -42.30
CA PRO A 410 11.21 -31.96 -42.61
C PRO A 410 11.26 -31.56 -44.10
N LEU A 411 12.16 -30.66 -44.51
CA LEU A 411 12.89 -30.77 -45.78
C LEU A 411 14.02 -29.72 -45.87
N SER A 412 15.10 -30.19 -46.51
CA SER A 412 16.44 -29.66 -46.70
C SER A 412 16.55 -28.52 -47.73
N SER A 413 17.71 -27.85 -47.69
CA SER A 413 18.48 -27.13 -48.74
C SER A 413 17.97 -27.25 -50.19
N SER A 414 18.08 -26.28 -51.10
CA SER A 414 19.15 -25.30 -51.38
C SER A 414 18.72 -24.38 -52.54
N ALA A 415 19.16 -23.11 -52.51
CA ALA A 415 19.80 -22.41 -53.62
C ALA A 415 20.53 -21.19 -53.05
#